data_AF-A0A350F0Q1-F1
#
_entry.id   AF-A0A350F0Q1-F1
#
_cell.length_a   1.000
_cell.length_b   1.000
_cell.length_c   1.000
_cell.angle_alpha   90.00
_cell.angle_beta   90.00
_cell.angle_gamma   90.00
#
_symmetry.space_group_name_H-M   'P 1'
#
loop_
_entity.id
_entity.type
_entity.pdbx_description
1 polymer ?
#
loop_
_entity_poly.entity_id
_entity_poly.type
_entity_poly.pdbx_seq_one_letter_code
_entity_poly.pdbx_strand_id
1 'polypeptide(L)' 'MTLAEVQKEVASWDAGAQRKLMAFLSALAFQQEGVDAAELSRRAKDQDPDKWVTLEEARKRLSTQR' A
#
# COMPACT_ATOMS: atom_id res chain seq x y z
N MET A 1 19.55 -16.19 -1.76
CA MET A 1 19.28 -15.11 -0.80
C MET A 1 17.94 -15.39 -0.13
N THR A 2 17.90 -15.43 1.19
CA THR A 2 16.70 -15.66 1.99
C THR A 2 15.93 -14.35 2.19
N LEU A 3 14.65 -14.43 2.59
CA LEU A 3 13.87 -13.23 2.91
C LEU A 3 14.51 -12.39 4.02
N ALA A 4 15.12 -13.04 5.01
CA ALA A 4 15.83 -12.38 6.10
C ALA A 4 17.07 -11.61 5.59
N GLU A 5 17.79 -12.16 4.61
CA GLU A 5 18.93 -11.49 3.98
C GLU A 5 18.47 -10.26 3.17
N VAL A 6 17.38 -10.38 2.42
CA VAL A 6 16.77 -9.25 1.68
C VAL A 6 16.34 -8.14 2.65
N GLN A 7 15.66 -8.48 3.74
CA GLN A 7 15.20 -7.50 4.73
C GLN A 7 16.37 -6.76 5.38
N LYS A 8 17.44 -7.49 5.73
CA LYS A 8 18.66 -6.91 6.30
C LYS A 8 19.35 -5.96 5.33
N GLU A 9 19.41 -6.33 4.05
CA GLU A 9 19.97 -5.49 3.00
C GLU A 9 19.15 -4.21 2.81
N VAL A 10 17.83 -4.33 2.66
CA VAL A 10 16.93 -3.17 2.49
C VAL A 10 16.99 -2.21 3.68
N ALA A 11 17.15 -2.72 4.90
CA ALA A 11 17.31 -1.89 6.10
C ALA A 11 18.57 -1.01 6.07
N SER A 12 19.58 -1.39 5.28
CA SER A 12 20.81 -0.59 5.10
C SER A 12 20.69 0.51 4.04
N TRP A 13 19.61 0.52 3.25
CA TRP A 13 19.39 1.52 2.21
C TRP A 13 18.94 2.85 2.80
N ASP A 14 19.07 3.93 2.03
CA ASP A 14 18.49 5.21 2.40
C ASP A 14 16.94 5.18 2.40
N ALA A 15 16.33 6.08 3.15
CA ALA A 15 14.87 6.14 3.28
C ALA A 15 14.13 6.39 1.95
N GLY A 16 14.78 7.01 0.96
CA GLY A 16 14.21 7.19 -0.38
C GLY A 16 14.11 5.86 -1.13
N ALA A 17 15.18 5.09 -1.16
CA ALA A 17 15.21 3.76 -1.78
C ALA A 17 14.25 2.77 -1.08
N GLN A 18 14.19 2.78 0.25
CA GLN A 18 13.23 1.95 1.00
C GLN A 18 11.77 2.29 0.63
N ARG A 19 11.43 3.58 0.54
CA ARG A 19 10.09 4.03 0.13
C ARG A 19 9.73 3.60 -1.28
N LYS A 20 10.68 3.67 -2.22
CA LYS A 20 10.47 3.21 -3.61
C LYS A 20 10.20 1.71 -3.66
N LEU A 21 10.95 0.90 -2.91
CA LEU A 21 10.73 -0.54 -2.86
C LEU A 21 9.36 -0.88 -2.26
N MET A 22 8.96 -0.22 -1.16
CA MET A 22 7.62 -0.41 -0.59
C MET A 22 6.52 -0.06 -1.59
N ALA A 23 6.62 1.08 -2.28
CA ALA A 23 5.65 1.49 -3.29
C ALA A 23 5.54 0.46 -4.43
N PHE A 24 6.66 -0.08 -4.89
CA PHE A 24 6.68 -1.12 -5.91
C PHE A 24 6.02 -2.43 -5.44
N LEU A 25 6.35 -2.89 -4.24
CA LEU A 25 5.75 -4.11 -3.67
C LEU A 25 4.24 -3.94 -3.45
N SER A 26 3.78 -2.77 -3.01
CA SER A 26 2.36 -2.47 -2.90
C SER A 26 1.67 -2.49 -4.27
N ALA A 27 2.29 -1.91 -5.31
CA ALA A 27 1.74 -1.94 -6.66
C ALA A 27 1.61 -3.38 -7.20
N LEU A 28 2.59 -4.24 -6.94
CA LEU A 28 2.52 -5.65 -7.30
C LEU A 28 1.41 -6.39 -6.56
N ALA A 29 1.24 -6.14 -5.26
CA ALA A 29 0.16 -6.73 -4.47
C ALA A 29 -1.21 -6.33 -5.02
N PHE A 30 -1.41 -5.05 -5.34
CA PHE A 30 -2.65 -4.56 -5.95
C PHE A 30 -2.93 -5.20 -7.31
N GLN A 31 -1.91 -5.42 -8.14
CA GLN A 31 -2.06 -6.12 -9.41
C GLN A 31 -2.48 -7.59 -9.22
N GLN A 32 -1.95 -8.28 -8.21
CA GLN A 32 -2.30 -9.68 -7.92
C GLN A 32 -3.70 -9.84 -7.34
N GLU A 33 -4.16 -8.87 -6.55
CA GLU A 33 -5.51 -8.84 -5.99
C GLU A 33 -6.59 -8.42 -7.01
N GLY A 34 -6.21 -8.16 -8.26
CA GLY A 34 -7.13 -7.68 -9.29
C GLY A 34 -7.70 -6.29 -8.99
N VAL A 35 -7.00 -5.50 -8.15
CA VAL A 35 -7.42 -4.16 -7.81
C VAL A 35 -7.22 -3.26 -9.03
N ASP A 36 -8.33 -2.77 -9.57
CA ASP A 36 -8.35 -1.91 -10.74
C ASP A 36 -7.60 -0.59 -10.43
N ALA A 37 -6.46 -0.41 -11.08
CA ALA A 37 -5.66 0.81 -10.97
C ALA A 37 -6.46 2.07 -11.35
N ALA A 38 -7.47 1.94 -12.22
CA ALA A 38 -8.38 3.03 -12.55
C ALA A 38 -9.28 3.40 -11.36
N GLU A 39 -9.76 2.42 -10.61
CA GLU A 39 -10.57 2.64 -9.40
C GLU A 39 -9.76 3.28 -8.28
N LEU A 40 -8.51 2.84 -8.07
CA LEU A 40 -7.60 3.50 -7.11
C LEU A 40 -7.31 4.94 -7.51
N SER A 41 -7.02 5.19 -8.78
CA SER A 41 -6.79 6.54 -9.33
C SER A 41 -8.03 7.42 -9.20
N ARG A 42 -9.22 6.85 -9.41
CA ARG A 42 -10.51 7.53 -9.21
C ARG A 42 -10.67 7.92 -7.74
N ARG A 43 -10.47 6.99 -6.80
CA ARG A 43 -10.58 7.26 -5.35
C ARG A 43 -9.56 8.29 -4.87
N ALA A 44 -8.33 8.25 -5.36
CA ALA A 44 -7.30 9.22 -5.00
C ALA A 44 -7.61 10.64 -5.49
N LYS A 45 -8.43 10.78 -6.54
CA LYS A 45 -8.89 12.06 -7.08
C LYS A 45 -10.29 12.46 -6.59
N ASP A 46 -10.94 11.61 -5.81
CA ASP A 46 -12.29 11.85 -5.30
C ASP A 46 -12.24 12.93 -4.22
N GLN A 47 -12.75 14.12 -4.55
CA GLN A 47 -12.79 15.27 -3.64
C GLN A 47 -14.11 15.37 -2.88
N ASP A 48 -15.01 14.40 -3.02
CA ASP A 48 -16.28 14.38 -2.33
C ASP A 48 -16.11 13.88 -0.88
N PRO A 49 -16.19 14.77 0.13
CA PRO A 49 -15.91 14.40 1.52
C PRO A 49 -16.95 13.40 2.08
N ASP A 50 -18.17 13.37 1.53
CA ASP A 50 -19.23 12.47 1.96
C ASP A 50 -18.94 11.00 1.58
N LYS A 51 -18.01 10.79 0.63
CA LYS A 51 -17.55 9.45 0.22
C LYS A 51 -16.32 8.98 1.00
N TRP A 52 -15.73 9.83 1.83
CA TRP A 52 -14.53 9.48 2.57
C TRP A 52 -14.88 8.71 3.84
N VAL A 53 -14.09 7.69 4.15
CA VAL A 53 -14.18 6.99 5.44
C VAL A 53 -13.25 7.67 6.44
N THR A 54 -13.65 7.68 7.70
CA THR A 54 -12.78 8.17 8.77
C THR A 54 -11.58 7.23 8.96
N LEU A 55 -10.50 7.75 9.57
CA LEU A 55 -9.32 6.93 9.89
C LEU A 55 -9.66 5.76 10.82
N GLU A 56 -10.63 5.96 11.72
CA GLU A 56 -11.11 4.91 12.63
C GLU A 56 -11.85 3.81 11.87
N GLU A 57 -12.76 4.20 10.97
CA GLU A 57 -13.52 3.31 10.11
C GLU A 57 -12.58 2.50 9.18
N ALA A 58 -11.56 3.16 8.61
CA ALA A 58 -10.54 2.50 7.80
C ALA A 58 -9.75 1.44 8.60
N ARG A 59 -9.34 1.76 9.84
CA ARG A 59 -8.64 0.82 10.72
C ARG A 59 -9.49 -0.40 11.04
N LYS A 60 -10.78 -0.21 11.33
CA LYS A 60 -11.72 -1.31 11.64
C LYS A 60 -11.92 -2.25 10.46
N ARG A 61 -12.02 -1.72 9.23
CA ARG A 61 -12.17 -2.55 8.03
C ARG A 61 -10.92 -3.39 7.76
N LEU A 62 -9.73 -2.80 7.91
CA LEU A 62 -8.46 -3.49 7.72
C LEU A 62 -8.18 -4.58 8.78
N SER A 63 -8.64 -4.39 10.02
CA SER A 63 -8.50 -5.43 11.07
C SER A 63 -9.44 -6.61 10.89
N THR A 64 -10.51 -6.46 10.09
CA THR A 64 -11.52 -7.51 9.85
C THR A 64 -11.17 -8.37 8.64
N GLN A 65 -10.24 -7.94 7.78
CA GLN A 65 -9.75 -8.69 6.61
C GLN A 65 -8.53 -9.58 6.93
N ARG A 66 -8.18 -9.75 8.21
CA ARG A 66 -6.98 -10.45 8.65
C ARG A 66 -7.29 -11.80 9.30
#